data_AF-A0A0M9WTX7-F1
#
_entry.id   AF-A0A0M9WTX7-F1
#
_cell.length_a   1.000
_cell.length_b   1.000
_cell.length_c   1.000
_cell.angle_alpha   90.00
_cell.angle_beta   90.00
_cell.angle_gamma   90.00
#
_symmetry.space_group_name_H-M   'P 1'
#
loop_
_entity.id
_entity.type
_entity.pdbx_description
1 polymer ?
#
loop_
_entity_poly.entity_id
_entity_poly.type
_entity_poly.pdbx_seq_one_letter_code
_entity_poly.pdbx_strand_id
1 'polypeptide(L)'
;MVETPVEEKNAVQLTEDYRITSDQRNIILQKRYQKREGRGKNSPLIDSYDYKDVGYFGNLKSLLNGLVNYEVPLSATMTGKIEDAHLQIEKLRDEIVQHVLDKVTILQYNPKLKENVDGDAD
;
A
#
# COMPACT_ATOMS: atom_id res chain seq x y z
N MET A 1 -29.96 -15.50 -8.10
CA MET A 1 -28.60 -15.71 -7.55
C MET A 1 -27.87 -14.40 -7.77
N VAL A 2 -27.57 -13.66 -6.70
CA VAL A 2 -26.86 -12.38 -6.80
C VAL A 2 -25.38 -12.72 -6.70
N GLU A 3 -24.66 -12.54 -7.80
CA GLU A 3 -23.21 -12.75 -7.85
C GLU A 3 -22.53 -11.67 -6.99
N THR A 4 -21.89 -12.11 -5.91
CA THR A 4 -21.04 -11.28 -5.05
C THR A 4 -19.76 -10.94 -5.83
N PRO A 5 -19.35 -9.65 -5.97
CA PRO A 5 -18.04 -9.36 -6.53
C PRO A 5 -16.97 -9.64 -5.47
N VAL A 6 -16.21 -10.71 -5.72
CA VAL A 6 -14.80 -10.96 -5.38
C VAL A 6 -14.23 -10.10 -4.23
N GLU A 7 -14.16 -10.72 -3.06
CA GLU A 7 -13.34 -10.41 -1.88
C GLU A 7 -12.64 -9.03 -1.83
N GLU A 8 -13.27 -8.07 -1.16
CA GLU A 8 -12.65 -6.83 -0.63
C GLU A 8 -11.68 -7.12 0.55
N LYS A 9 -10.99 -8.26 0.57
CA LYS A 9 -10.23 -8.74 1.75
C LYS A 9 -9.03 -7.87 2.14
N ASN A 10 -8.54 -7.02 1.22
CA ASN A 10 -7.32 -6.24 1.40
C ASN A 10 -7.54 -4.72 1.32
N ALA A 11 -8.79 -4.26 1.44
CA ALA A 11 -9.09 -2.83 1.46
C ALA A 11 -9.03 -2.30 2.91
N VAL A 12 -8.29 -1.20 3.11
CA VAL A 12 -8.23 -0.48 4.39
C VAL A 12 -9.05 0.80 4.26
N GLN A 13 -10.15 0.87 5.01
CA GLN A 13 -11.00 2.07 5.02
C GLN A 13 -10.28 3.21 5.77
N LEU A 14 -10.20 4.39 5.15
CA LEU A 14 -9.65 5.60 5.77
C LEU A 14 -10.76 6.48 6.37
N THR A 15 -11.80 6.74 5.58
CA THR A 15 -12.98 7.55 5.93
C THR A 15 -14.22 6.96 5.26
N GLU A 16 -15.40 7.56 5.38
CA GLU A 16 -16.58 7.11 4.63
C GLU A 16 -16.39 7.20 3.10
N ASP A 17 -15.60 8.17 2.65
CA ASP A 17 -15.42 8.49 1.24
C ASP A 17 -14.14 7.92 0.64
N TYR A 18 -13.19 7.48 1.46
CA TYR A 18 -11.87 7.05 1.00
C TYR A 18 -11.43 5.74 1.61
N ARG A 19 -10.79 4.91 0.78
CA ARG A 19 -10.12 3.68 1.19
C ARG A 19 -8.81 3.48 0.43
N ILE A 20 -7.94 2.63 0.97
CA ILE A 20 -6.71 2.20 0.34
C ILE A 20 -6.84 0.73 -0.05
N THR A 21 -6.33 0.39 -1.21
CA THR A 21 -6.07 -1.00 -1.64
C THR A 21 -4.63 -1.10 -2.13
N SER A 22 -4.17 -2.30 -2.47
CA SER A 22 -2.88 -2.48 -3.14
C SER A 22 -2.98 -3.47 -4.28
N ASP A 23 -2.15 -3.25 -5.29
CA ASP A 23 -1.81 -4.24 -6.30
C ASP A 23 -0.35 -4.72 -6.09
N GLN A 24 0.22 -5.44 -7.07
CA GLN A 24 1.59 -5.96 -6.99
C GLN A 24 2.68 -4.87 -6.94
N ARG A 25 2.37 -3.62 -7.28
CA ARG A 25 3.32 -2.54 -7.53
C ARG A 25 2.98 -1.23 -6.81
N ASN A 26 1.71 -0.99 -6.49
CA ASN A 26 1.21 0.28 -6.03
C ASN A 26 0.28 0.12 -4.83
N ILE A 27 0.33 1.14 -3.97
CA ILE A 27 -0.73 1.47 -3.04
C ILE A 27 -1.72 2.38 -3.77
N ILE A 28 -3.00 2.03 -3.76
CA ILE A 28 -4.05 2.68 -4.56
C ILE A 28 -5.03 3.37 -3.61
N LEU A 29 -5.15 4.69 -3.72
CA LEU A 29 -6.20 5.46 -3.05
C LEU A 29 -7.45 5.43 -3.90
N GLN A 30 -8.57 5.04 -3.30
CA GLN A 30 -9.87 5.00 -3.97
C GLN A 30 -10.85 5.94 -3.29
N LYS A 31 -11.68 6.60 -4.10
CA LYS A 31 -12.75 7.49 -3.65
C LYS A 31 -14.11 6.87 -3.95
N ARG A 32 -15.00 6.91 -2.96
CA ARG A 32 -16.39 6.50 -3.08
C ARG A 32 -17.11 7.39 -4.07
N TYR A 33 -17.94 6.81 -4.91
CA TYR A 33 -18.84 7.53 -5.80
C TYR A 33 -20.19 6.83 -5.90
N GLN A 34 -21.22 7.62 -6.14
CA GLN A 34 -22.56 7.11 -6.38
C GLN A 34 -22.70 6.66 -7.84
N LYS A 35 -23.20 5.45 -8.04
CA LYS A 35 -23.42 4.86 -9.37
C LYS A 35 -24.53 5.60 -10.10
N ARG A 36 -24.50 5.46 -11.43
CA ARG A 36 -25.58 5.90 -12.32
C ARG A 36 -26.29 4.69 -12.89
N GLU A 37 -27.58 4.83 -13.17
CA GLU A 37 -28.39 3.79 -13.79
C GLU A 37 -27.90 3.42 -15.21
N GLY A 38 -27.24 4.37 -15.88
CA GLY A 38 -26.68 4.20 -17.22
C GLY A 38 -25.28 4.80 -17.37
N ARG A 39 -24.65 4.53 -18.53
CA ARG A 39 -23.29 4.99 -18.86
C ARG A 39 -23.18 6.47 -19.21
N GLY A 40 -24.31 7.17 -19.35
CA GLY A 40 -24.35 8.58 -19.74
C GLY A 40 -24.04 9.51 -18.56
N LYS A 41 -23.32 10.61 -18.84
CA LYS A 41 -23.02 11.65 -17.82
C LYS A 41 -24.28 12.27 -17.20
N ASN A 42 -25.40 12.23 -17.93
CA ASN A 42 -26.70 12.76 -17.52
C ASN A 42 -27.66 11.68 -16.98
N SER A 43 -27.23 10.42 -16.90
CA SER A 43 -28.07 9.35 -16.34
C SER A 43 -28.32 9.59 -14.84
N PRO A 44 -29.52 9.27 -14.33
CA PRO A 44 -29.87 9.46 -12.94
C PRO A 44 -28.94 8.66 -12.02
N LEU A 45 -28.70 9.23 -10.83
CA LEU A 45 -27.97 8.56 -9.76
C LEU A 45 -28.87 7.50 -9.13
N ILE A 46 -28.29 6.35 -8.80
CA ILE A 46 -28.97 5.26 -8.10
C ILE A 46 -28.43 5.15 -6.67
N ASP A 47 -29.21 4.55 -5.76
CA ASP A 47 -28.78 4.32 -4.37
C ASP A 47 -27.83 3.11 -4.27
N SER A 48 -26.75 3.16 -5.04
CA SER A 48 -25.67 2.18 -5.04
C SER A 48 -24.36 2.92 -5.18
N TYR A 49 -23.36 2.48 -4.43
CA TYR A 49 -22.05 3.13 -4.36
C TYR A 49 -20.97 2.17 -4.86
N ASP A 50 -19.90 2.74 -5.39
CA ASP A 50 -18.67 2.02 -5.70
C ASP A 50 -17.46 2.86 -5.33
N TYR A 51 -16.28 2.30 -5.56
CA TYR A 51 -15.01 2.99 -5.41
C TYR A 51 -14.31 3.10 -6.76
N LYS A 52 -13.68 4.24 -7.00
CA LYS A 52 -12.81 4.45 -8.16
C LYS A 52 -11.43 4.86 -7.71
N ASP A 53 -10.43 4.43 -8.46
CA ASP A 53 -9.04 4.82 -8.23
C ASP A 53 -8.88 6.32 -8.48
N VAL A 54 -8.26 7.00 -7.52
CA VAL A 54 -7.95 8.43 -7.59
C VAL A 54 -6.47 8.71 -7.44
N GLY A 55 -5.66 7.77 -6.95
CA GLY A 55 -4.22 7.92 -6.86
C GLY A 55 -3.48 6.60 -6.78
N TYR A 56 -2.29 6.54 -7.40
CA TYR A 56 -1.38 5.40 -7.38
C TYR A 56 -0.06 5.84 -6.78
N PHE A 57 0.42 5.10 -5.80
CA PHE A 57 1.61 5.47 -5.03
C PHE A 57 2.55 4.27 -4.91
N GLY A 58 3.80 4.44 -5.33
CA GLY A 58 4.80 3.36 -5.29
C GLY A 58 5.31 3.02 -3.89
N ASN A 59 4.99 3.81 -2.88
CA ASN A 59 5.37 3.58 -1.48
C ASN A 59 4.50 4.39 -0.52
N LEU A 60 4.58 4.05 0.78
CA LEU A 60 3.78 4.69 1.84
C LEU A 60 4.06 6.18 1.97
N LYS A 61 5.33 6.61 1.83
CA LYS A 61 5.69 8.04 1.88
C LYS A 61 4.98 8.86 0.81
N SER A 62 4.91 8.32 -0.41
CA SER A 62 4.22 8.96 -1.54
C SER A 62 2.71 8.99 -1.32
N LEU A 63 2.14 7.91 -0.76
CA LEU A 63 0.73 7.88 -0.35
C LEU A 63 0.44 8.98 0.67
N LEU A 64 1.27 9.12 1.71
CA LEU A 64 1.07 10.12 2.76
C LEU A 64 1.04 11.55 2.23
N ASN A 65 2.00 11.90 1.36
CA ASN A 65 1.99 13.18 0.67
C ASN A 65 0.73 13.32 -0.21
N GLY A 66 0.31 12.24 -0.86
CA GLY A 66 -0.95 12.16 -1.59
C GLY A 66 -2.16 12.48 -0.72
N LEU A 67 -2.29 11.88 0.46
CA LEU A 67 -3.43 12.10 1.35
C LEU A 67 -3.59 13.57 1.74
N VAL A 68 -2.47 14.26 1.96
CA VAL A 68 -2.44 15.72 2.20
C VAL A 68 -2.89 16.48 0.95
N ASN A 69 -2.34 16.15 -0.23
CA ASN A 69 -2.68 16.81 -1.49
C ASN A 69 -4.14 16.61 -1.93
N TYR A 70 -4.73 15.45 -1.62
CA TYR A 70 -6.13 15.14 -1.88
C TYR A 70 -7.07 15.66 -0.79
N GLU A 71 -6.53 16.38 0.21
CA GLU A 71 -7.26 16.93 1.35
C GLU A 71 -8.15 15.88 2.03
N VAL A 72 -7.65 14.64 2.15
CA VAL A 72 -8.41 13.55 2.76
C VAL A 72 -8.58 13.87 4.25
N PRO A 73 -9.82 13.99 4.77
CA PRO A 73 -10.06 14.38 6.15
C PRO A 73 -9.79 13.20 7.08
N LEU A 74 -8.52 13.00 7.42
CA LEU A 74 -8.10 12.00 8.38
C LEU A 74 -8.45 12.48 9.79
N SER A 75 -9.02 11.60 10.61
CA SER A 75 -9.19 11.89 12.03
C SER A 75 -7.80 11.97 12.70
N ALA A 76 -7.67 12.79 13.76
CA ALA A 76 -6.42 12.92 14.51
C ALA A 76 -5.87 11.57 15.00
N THR A 77 -6.77 10.63 15.33
CA THR A 77 -6.43 9.26 15.72
C THR A 77 -5.83 8.43 14.57
N MET A 78 -6.21 8.72 13.32
CA MET A 78 -5.66 8.04 12.15
C MET A 78 -4.28 8.60 11.78
N THR A 79 -4.07 9.92 11.90
CA THR A 79 -2.78 10.55 11.64
C THR A 79 -1.68 9.95 12.51
N GLY A 80 -1.92 9.79 13.82
CA GLY A 80 -0.96 9.16 14.74
C GLY A 80 -0.62 7.72 14.37
N LYS A 81 -1.60 6.91 13.97
CA LYS A 81 -1.36 5.52 13.52
C LYS A 81 -0.53 5.43 12.25
N ILE A 82 -0.65 6.40 11.34
CA ILE A 82 0.13 6.37 10.10
C ILE A 82 1.57 6.83 10.36
N GLU A 83 1.79 7.81 11.23
CA GLU A 83 3.13 8.19 11.69
C GLU A 83 3.83 7.01 12.38
N ASP A 84 3.13 6.31 13.28
CA ASP A 84 3.64 5.12 13.94
C ASP A 84 4.01 4.01 12.95
N ALA A 85 3.16 3.76 11.94
CA ALA A 85 3.42 2.78 10.90
C ALA A 85 4.64 3.18 10.04
N HIS A 86 4.79 4.47 9.72
CA HIS A 86 5.96 4.97 8.98
C HIS A 86 7.27 4.74 9.76
N LEU A 87 7.28 5.07 11.05
CA LEU A 87 8.44 4.87 11.92
C LEU A 87 8.83 3.39 12.04
N GLN A 88 7.85 2.48 12.14
CA GLN A 88 8.11 1.04 12.18
C GLN A 88 8.71 0.52 10.87
N ILE A 89 8.23 1.00 9.72
CA ILE A 89 8.77 0.62 8.40
C ILE A 89 10.20 1.13 8.23
N GLU A 90 10.50 2.36 8.63
CA GLU A 90 11.86 2.91 8.59
C GLU A 90 12.82 2.10 9.48
N LYS A 91 12.37 1.73 10.68
CA LYS A 91 13.16 0.88 11.58
C LYS A 91 13.45 -0.49 10.97
N LEU A 92 12.44 -1.15 10.40
CA LEU A 92 12.61 -2.43 9.72
C LEU A 92 13.55 -2.33 8.52
N ARG A 93 13.48 -1.24 7.74
CA ARG A 93 14.44 -0.98 6.66
C ARG A 93 15.86 -0.93 7.20
N ASP A 94 16.09 -0.18 8.26
CA ASP A 94 17.43 0.01 8.84
C ASP A 94 17.97 -1.32 9.40
N GLU A 95 17.12 -2.13 10.02
CA GLU A 95 17.46 -3.49 10.47
C GLU A 95 17.85 -4.41 9.30
N ILE A 96 17.11 -4.38 8.18
CA ILE A 96 17.42 -5.14 6.97
C ILE A 96 18.76 -4.70 6.38
N VAL A 97 18.98 -3.38 6.27
CA VAL A 97 20.23 -2.82 5.72
C VAL A 97 21.42 -3.26 6.58
N GLN A 98 21.30 -3.16 7.91
CA GLN A 98 22.35 -3.60 8.82
C GLN A 98 22.63 -5.10 8.67
N HIS A 99 21.59 -5.93 8.61
CA HIS A 99 21.76 -7.37 8.44
C HIS A 99 22.47 -7.74 7.13
N VAL A 100 22.18 -7.03 6.04
CA VAL A 100 22.86 -7.22 4.75
C VAL A 100 24.32 -6.79 4.85
N LEU A 101 24.60 -5.62 5.45
CA LEU A 101 25.97 -5.13 5.63
C LEU A 101 26.80 -6.09 6.50
N ASP A 102 26.26 -6.60 7.59
CA ASP A 102 26.94 -7.57 8.46
C ASP A 102 27.30 -8.84 7.67
N LYS A 103 26.37 -9.38 6.88
CA LYS A 103 26.62 -10.55 6.03
C LYS A 103 27.68 -10.28 4.95
N VAL A 104 27.61 -9.13 4.27
CA VAL A 104 28.60 -8.74 3.26
C VAL A 104 29.99 -8.57 3.90
N THR A 105 30.05 -7.98 5.09
CA THR A 105 31.30 -7.78 5.83
C THR A 105 31.90 -9.11 6.28
N ILE A 106 31.09 -10.04 6.78
CA ILE A 106 31.53 -11.42 7.13
C ILE A 106 32.11 -12.13 5.90
N LEU A 107 31.46 -12.03 4.74
CA LEU A 107 31.94 -12.65 3.49
C LEU A 107 33.23 -12.00 2.95
N GLN A 108 33.43 -10.70 3.17
CA GLN A 108 34.65 -9.99 2.76
C GLN A 108 35.85 -10.31 3.67
N TYR A 109 35.63 -10.48 4.97
CA TYR A 109 36.69 -10.78 5.94
C TYR A 109 36.95 -12.27 6.17
N ASN A 110 36.10 -13.17 5.66
CA ASN A 110 36.28 -14.61 5.77
C ASN A 110 35.99 -15.32 4.42
N PRO A 111 36.91 -15.22 3.43
CA PRO A 111 36.67 -15.69 2.06
C PRO A 111 36.41 -17.20 1.94
N LYS A 112 36.72 -18.00 2.97
CA LYS A 112 36.47 -19.45 3.02
C LYS A 112 34.99 -19.85 3.18
N LEU A 113 34.09 -18.91 3.48
CA LEU A 113 32.64 -19.17 3.55
C LEU A 113 31.90 -18.90 2.24
N LYS A 114 32.59 -18.32 1.24
CA LYS A 114 32.00 -17.95 -0.06
C LYS A 114 31.78 -19.17 -0.97
N GLU A 115 32.62 -20.20 -0.83
CA GLU A 115 32.58 -21.41 -1.66
C GLU A 115 31.36 -22.32 -1.39
N ASN A 116 30.69 -22.19 -0.24
CA ASN A 116 29.51 -23.01 0.09
C ASN A 116 28.17 -22.43 -0.42
N VAL A 117 28.18 -21.24 -1.05
CA VAL A 117 26.95 -20.61 -1.58
C VAL A 117 26.81 -20.84 -3.09
N ASP A 118 27.93 -21.03 -3.79
CA ASP A 118 27.95 -21.28 -5.24
C ASP A 118 27.98 -22.80 -5.58
N GLY A 119 27.87 -23.67 -4.58
CA GLY A 119 28.06 -25.13 -4.70
C GLY A 119 26.80 -25.98 -4.86
N ASP A 120 25.59 -25.41 -4.77
CA ASP A 120 24.32 -26.15 -4.96
C ASP A 120 23.64 -25.77 -6.28
N ALA A 121 24.39 -25.82 -7.38
CA ALA A 121 23.87 -25.79 -8.73
C ALA A 121 24.45 -26.96 -9.53
N ASP A 122 23.94 -28.16 -9.25
CA ASP A 122 23.96 -29.31 -10.17
C ASP A 122 22.54 -29.54 -10.72
#